data_AF-A0A960R6E4-F1
#
_entry.id   AF-A0A960R6E4-F1
#
_cell.length_a   1.000
_cell.length_b   1.000
_cell.length_c   1.000
_cell.angle_alpha   90.00
_cell.angle_beta   90.00
_cell.angle_gamma   90.00
#
_symmetry.space_group_name_H-M   'P 1'
#
loop_
_entity.id
_entity.type
_entity.pdbx_description
1 polymer ?
#
loop_
_entity_poly.entity_id
_entity_poly.type
_entity_poly.pdbx_seq_one_letter_code
_entity_poly.pdbx_strand_id
1 'polypeptide(L)'
;SFRIGKLVRTGTQIQQGSTSVGSVAVDVAEQIFGRLQGCRVMVVGAGEMSRQVAQSLLSRGASSIFVSNRSHDKAVELAAELKGEAVRFDDWERVLKQVDIVISSTSAPHPIIHPAMIETVMPHRFGRSLFLIDIAVPRDIEPAVNDIDNVYLYDIDFLERIAARARVEREKQIALCEAMIERHIDEKGIEALAPERGPDRGELPGTEPIPHS
;
A
#
# COMPACT_ATOMS: atom_id res chain seq x y z
N SER A 1 -23.48 -12.44 -4.87
CA SER A 1 -22.33 -13.31 -5.20
C SER A 1 -21.18 -12.54 -5.87
N PHE A 2 -21.47 -11.65 -6.85
CA PHE A 2 -20.44 -10.89 -7.60
C PHE A 2 -19.57 -9.93 -6.76
N ARG A 3 -20.17 -9.18 -5.81
CA ARG A 3 -19.44 -8.33 -4.85
C ARG A 3 -18.39 -9.08 -4.03
N ILE A 4 -18.69 -10.32 -3.61
CA ILE A 4 -17.76 -11.17 -2.84
C ILE A 4 -16.59 -11.62 -3.73
N GLY A 5 -16.84 -11.91 -5.01
CA GLY A 5 -15.78 -12.30 -5.96
C GLY A 5 -14.71 -11.23 -6.15
N LYS A 6 -15.12 -9.95 -6.33
CA LYS A 6 -14.19 -8.81 -6.39
C LYS A 6 -13.37 -8.69 -5.09
N LEU A 7 -14.05 -8.80 -3.94
CA LEU A 7 -13.45 -8.71 -2.60
C LEU A 7 -12.41 -9.81 -2.32
N VAL A 8 -12.75 -11.06 -2.62
CA VAL A 8 -11.91 -12.24 -2.33
C VAL A 8 -10.68 -12.25 -3.23
N ARG A 9 -10.83 -11.90 -4.52
CA ARG A 9 -9.70 -11.79 -5.44
C ARG A 9 -8.63 -10.81 -4.94
N THR A 10 -9.09 -9.69 -4.37
CA THR A 10 -8.20 -8.64 -3.88
C THR A 10 -7.49 -9.04 -2.58
N GLY A 11 -8.21 -9.61 -1.61
CA GLY A 11 -7.66 -9.90 -0.28
C GLY A 11 -6.57 -10.99 -0.22
N THR A 12 -6.46 -11.87 -1.23
CA THR A 12 -5.50 -13.00 -1.21
C THR A 12 -4.17 -12.72 -1.90
N GLN A 13 -4.05 -11.63 -2.65
CA GLN A 13 -2.90 -11.34 -3.52
C GLN A 13 -2.14 -10.06 -3.12
N ILE A 14 -2.38 -9.53 -1.93
CA ILE A 14 -1.75 -8.28 -1.46
C ILE A 14 -0.33 -8.60 -1.00
N GLN A 15 0.63 -7.77 -1.42
CA GLN A 15 2.05 -8.07 -1.24
C GLN A 15 2.37 -8.14 0.26
N GLN A 16 3.23 -9.09 0.63
CA GLN A 16 3.69 -9.22 2.02
C GLN A 16 4.54 -7.98 2.38
N GLY A 17 3.91 -6.99 3.03
CA GLY A 17 4.58 -5.75 3.43
C GLY A 17 3.68 -4.52 3.52
N SER A 18 2.52 -4.51 2.88
CA SER A 18 1.61 -3.36 2.85
C SER A 18 0.82 -3.20 4.15
N THR A 19 1.35 -2.40 5.07
CA THR A 19 0.78 -2.21 6.42
C THR A 19 0.01 -0.89 6.59
N SER A 20 -0.07 -0.04 5.58
CA SER A 20 -0.85 1.20 5.62
C SER A 20 -2.01 1.15 4.65
N VAL A 21 -3.05 1.96 4.89
CA VAL A 21 -4.20 2.11 3.98
C VAL A 21 -3.73 2.52 2.59
N GLY A 22 -2.81 3.48 2.49
CA GLY A 22 -2.26 3.93 1.20
C GLY A 22 -1.52 2.81 0.46
N SER A 23 -0.70 2.02 1.16
CA SER A 23 0.01 0.87 0.58
C SER A 23 -0.96 -0.22 0.13
N VAL A 24 -2.00 -0.49 0.91
CA VAL A 24 -3.05 -1.45 0.51
C VAL A 24 -3.83 -0.94 -0.70
N ALA A 25 -4.23 0.34 -0.72
CA ALA A 25 -4.91 0.93 -1.87
C ALA A 25 -4.07 0.81 -3.16
N VAL A 26 -2.75 1.01 -3.05
CA VAL A 26 -1.79 0.78 -4.14
C VAL A 26 -1.82 -0.68 -4.60
N ASP A 27 -1.72 -1.64 -3.69
CA ASP A 27 -1.72 -3.06 -4.04
C ASP A 27 -3.04 -3.48 -4.72
N VAL A 28 -4.18 -2.99 -4.21
CA VAL A 28 -5.49 -3.22 -4.85
C VAL A 28 -5.51 -2.61 -6.26
N ALA A 29 -4.99 -1.39 -6.43
CA ALA A 29 -4.92 -0.75 -7.73
C ALA A 29 -4.02 -1.54 -8.70
N GLU A 30 -2.86 -2.01 -8.26
CA GLU A 30 -1.95 -2.84 -9.08
C GLU A 30 -2.59 -4.18 -9.48
N GLN A 31 -3.43 -4.79 -8.65
CA GLN A 31 -4.19 -5.97 -9.05
C GLN A 31 -5.25 -5.69 -10.12
N ILE A 32 -5.85 -4.50 -10.09
CA ILE A 32 -6.89 -4.09 -11.06
C ILE A 32 -6.25 -3.69 -12.39
N PHE A 33 -5.13 -2.95 -12.36
CA PHE A 33 -4.53 -2.32 -13.54
C PHE A 33 -3.21 -2.97 -14.00
N GLY A 34 -2.64 -3.89 -13.23
CA GLY A 34 -1.31 -4.47 -13.44
C GLY A 34 -0.18 -3.55 -12.98
N ARG A 35 -0.09 -2.35 -13.57
CA ARG A 35 0.85 -1.30 -13.19
C ARG A 35 0.14 0.04 -13.10
N LEU A 36 0.60 0.93 -12.22
CA LEU A 36 0.00 2.26 -12.06
C LEU A 36 0.52 3.28 -13.08
N GLN A 37 1.56 2.94 -13.84
CA GLN A 37 2.05 3.81 -14.89
C GLN A 37 1.02 3.98 -16.00
N GLY A 38 0.66 5.23 -16.28
CA GLY A 38 -0.43 5.63 -17.16
C GLY A 38 -1.77 5.83 -16.45
N CYS A 39 -1.92 5.39 -15.21
CA CYS A 39 -3.16 5.58 -14.44
C CYS A 39 -3.30 7.04 -14.00
N ARG A 40 -4.51 7.57 -14.11
CA ARG A 40 -4.86 8.93 -13.70
C ARG A 40 -5.75 8.90 -12.46
N VAL A 41 -5.43 9.72 -11.46
CA VAL A 41 -6.13 9.76 -10.17
C VAL A 41 -7.02 11.00 -10.09
N MET A 42 -8.20 10.89 -9.50
CA MET A 42 -9.04 12.00 -9.06
C MET A 42 -9.19 11.95 -7.55
N VAL A 43 -9.09 13.10 -6.89
CA VAL A 43 -9.54 13.27 -5.51
C VAL A 43 -10.75 14.19 -5.51
N VAL A 44 -11.88 13.71 -4.97
CA VAL A 44 -13.10 14.50 -4.77
C VAL A 44 -13.28 14.72 -3.28
N GLY A 45 -13.14 15.97 -2.85
CA GLY A 45 -12.86 16.32 -1.45
C GLY A 45 -11.36 16.51 -1.21
N ALA A 46 -10.97 16.83 0.02
CA ALA A 46 -9.57 17.04 0.39
C ALA A 46 -9.33 16.73 1.87
N GLY A 47 -9.75 15.53 2.30
CA GLY A 47 -9.44 15.02 3.64
C GLY A 47 -8.01 14.52 3.74
N GLU A 48 -7.44 14.53 4.94
CA GLU A 48 -6.04 14.11 5.17
C GLU A 48 -5.76 12.68 4.70
N MET A 49 -6.70 11.76 4.94
CA MET A 49 -6.56 10.39 4.50
C MET A 49 -6.60 10.25 2.97
N SER A 50 -7.45 11.04 2.30
CA SER A 50 -7.49 11.07 0.83
C SER A 50 -6.17 11.54 0.22
N ARG A 51 -5.51 12.50 0.88
CA ARG A 51 -4.16 12.98 0.53
C ARG A 51 -3.13 11.86 0.67
N GLN A 52 -3.10 11.14 1.80
CA GLN A 52 -2.13 10.06 2.02
C GLN A 52 -2.28 8.91 1.01
N VAL A 53 -3.52 8.53 0.69
CA VAL A 53 -3.79 7.53 -0.35
C VAL A 53 -3.34 8.03 -1.72
N ALA A 54 -3.64 9.28 -2.07
CA ALA A 54 -3.22 9.88 -3.33
C ALA A 54 -1.68 9.95 -3.46
N GLN A 55 -0.97 10.38 -2.42
CA GLN A 55 0.50 10.39 -2.37
C GLN A 55 1.07 8.98 -2.56
N SER A 56 0.45 7.97 -1.95
CA SER A 56 0.88 6.57 -2.10
C SER A 56 0.75 6.09 -3.55
N LEU A 57 -0.36 6.41 -4.23
CA LEU A 57 -0.54 6.08 -5.65
C LEU A 57 0.46 6.79 -6.55
N LEU A 58 0.72 8.09 -6.31
CA LEU A 58 1.68 8.88 -7.08
C LEU A 58 3.11 8.36 -6.90
N SER A 59 3.52 8.09 -5.66
CA SER A 59 4.86 7.53 -5.36
C SER A 59 5.10 6.16 -6.01
N ARG A 60 4.02 5.41 -6.32
CA ARG A 60 4.08 4.14 -7.05
C ARG A 60 3.92 4.28 -8.57
N GLY A 61 3.81 5.50 -9.09
CA GLY A 61 3.89 5.78 -10.53
C GLY A 61 2.58 6.12 -11.23
N ALA A 62 1.49 6.39 -10.50
CA ALA A 62 0.33 7.05 -11.10
C ALA A 62 0.75 8.37 -11.77
N SER A 63 0.26 8.63 -12.98
CA SER A 63 0.88 9.59 -13.91
C SER A 63 0.34 11.01 -13.81
N SER A 64 -0.90 11.17 -13.33
CA SER A 64 -1.46 12.49 -13.10
C SER A 64 -2.51 12.43 -12.01
N ILE A 65 -2.79 13.59 -11.41
CA ILE A 65 -3.82 13.74 -10.40
C ILE A 65 -4.67 14.98 -10.66
N PHE A 66 -5.97 14.80 -10.56
CA PHE A 66 -6.98 15.86 -10.55
C PHE A 66 -7.51 15.99 -9.13
N VAL A 67 -7.76 17.21 -8.68
CA VAL A 67 -8.31 17.48 -7.36
C VAL A 67 -9.52 18.38 -7.49
N SER A 68 -10.64 17.97 -6.90
CA SER A 68 -11.84 18.79 -6.85
C SER A 68 -12.37 18.90 -5.42
N ASN A 69 -12.80 20.09 -5.04
CA ASN A 69 -13.34 20.37 -3.72
C ASN A 69 -14.37 21.51 -3.81
N ARG A 70 -15.41 21.46 -2.98
CA ARG A 70 -16.42 22.53 -2.88
C ARG A 70 -15.78 23.90 -2.63
N SER A 71 -14.74 23.95 -1.80
CA SER A 71 -13.85 25.11 -1.72
C SER A 71 -12.77 24.97 -2.77
N HIS A 72 -12.84 25.79 -3.82
CA HIS A 72 -11.86 25.72 -4.90
C HIS A 72 -10.43 25.98 -4.43
N ASP A 73 -10.23 26.91 -3.48
CA ASP A 73 -8.91 27.21 -2.94
C ASP A 73 -8.25 25.97 -2.32
N LYS A 74 -9.02 25.14 -1.59
CA LYS A 74 -8.54 23.86 -1.05
C LYS A 74 -8.15 22.87 -2.15
N ALA A 75 -8.88 22.87 -3.27
CA ALA A 75 -8.51 22.03 -4.42
C ALA A 75 -7.22 22.52 -5.07
N VAL A 76 -7.03 23.84 -5.21
CA VAL A 76 -5.79 24.43 -5.74
C VAL A 76 -4.59 24.12 -4.84
N GLU A 77 -4.74 24.28 -3.54
CA GLU A 77 -3.71 23.99 -2.55
C GLU A 77 -3.25 22.53 -2.62
N LEU A 78 -4.20 21.58 -2.55
CA LEU A 78 -3.89 20.16 -2.60
C LEU A 78 -3.36 19.73 -3.99
N ALA A 79 -3.89 20.29 -5.09
CA ALA A 79 -3.36 20.03 -6.42
C ALA A 79 -1.90 20.50 -6.53
N ALA A 80 -1.55 21.68 -5.99
CA ALA A 80 -0.18 22.17 -5.99
C ALA A 80 0.76 21.25 -5.19
N GLU A 81 0.33 20.81 -4.01
CA GLU A 81 1.07 19.85 -3.16
C GLU A 81 1.38 18.55 -3.91
N LEU A 82 0.38 18.02 -4.63
CA LEU A 82 0.46 16.75 -5.35
C LEU A 82 0.96 16.89 -6.79
N LYS A 83 1.36 18.09 -7.21
CA LYS A 83 1.78 18.43 -8.60
C LYS A 83 0.72 18.02 -9.64
N GLY A 84 -0.54 18.22 -9.31
CA GLY A 84 -1.70 17.93 -10.14
C GLY A 84 -2.45 19.16 -10.63
N GLU A 85 -3.68 18.93 -11.05
CA GLU A 85 -4.58 19.93 -11.59
C GLU A 85 -5.83 20.09 -10.74
N ALA A 86 -6.19 21.33 -10.39
CA ALA A 86 -7.43 21.62 -9.69
C ALA A 86 -8.60 21.72 -10.68
N VAL A 87 -9.66 20.97 -10.43
CA VAL A 87 -10.90 20.95 -11.23
C VAL A 87 -12.03 21.54 -10.41
N ARG A 88 -12.85 22.39 -11.02
CA ARG A 88 -14.04 22.96 -10.37
C ARG A 88 -15.00 21.86 -9.92
N PHE A 89 -15.63 22.06 -8.77
CA PHE A 89 -16.56 21.08 -8.19
C PHE A 89 -17.83 20.86 -9.03
N ASP A 90 -18.14 21.76 -9.96
CA ASP A 90 -19.27 21.57 -10.87
C ASP A 90 -18.86 20.81 -12.15
N ASP A 91 -17.56 20.56 -12.35
CA ASP A 91 -17.00 19.97 -13.57
C ASP A 91 -16.28 18.62 -13.36
N TRP A 92 -16.07 18.17 -12.11
CA TRP A 92 -15.29 16.95 -11.84
C TRP A 92 -15.90 15.70 -12.49
N GLU A 93 -17.22 15.64 -12.66
CA GLU A 93 -17.91 14.53 -13.33
C GLU A 93 -17.44 14.34 -14.78
N ARG A 94 -17.12 15.43 -15.48
CA ARG A 94 -16.63 15.38 -16.87
C ARG A 94 -15.27 14.68 -16.95
N VAL A 95 -14.50 14.76 -15.87
CA VAL A 95 -13.17 14.16 -15.73
C VAL A 95 -13.26 12.67 -15.39
N LEU A 96 -14.41 12.14 -14.96
CA LEU A 96 -14.58 10.71 -14.69
C LEU A 96 -14.29 9.81 -15.90
N LYS A 97 -14.48 10.31 -17.13
CA LYS A 97 -14.18 9.55 -18.36
C LYS A 97 -12.69 9.31 -18.57
N GLN A 98 -11.83 10.13 -17.97
CA GLN A 98 -10.39 10.10 -18.19
C GLN A 98 -9.58 9.51 -17.03
N VAL A 99 -10.13 9.48 -15.82
CA VAL A 99 -9.43 8.97 -14.62
C VAL A 99 -9.67 7.49 -14.39
N ASP A 100 -8.72 6.79 -13.79
CA ASP A 100 -8.80 5.35 -13.54
C ASP A 100 -9.07 5.05 -12.05
N ILE A 101 -8.64 5.96 -11.17
CA ILE A 101 -8.82 5.86 -9.72
C ILE A 101 -9.50 7.13 -9.21
N VAL A 102 -10.55 7.01 -8.39
CA VAL A 102 -11.23 8.12 -7.71
C VAL A 102 -11.18 7.89 -6.21
N ILE A 103 -10.69 8.87 -5.47
CA ILE A 103 -10.70 8.90 -4.01
C ILE A 103 -11.72 9.96 -3.58
N SER A 104 -12.78 9.54 -2.91
CA SER A 104 -13.82 10.43 -2.42
C SER A 104 -13.73 10.60 -0.91
N SER A 105 -13.75 11.84 -0.44
CA SER A 105 -13.69 12.20 0.97
C SER A 105 -14.36 13.57 1.19
N THR A 106 -15.62 13.70 0.81
CA THR A 106 -16.40 14.93 1.01
C THR A 106 -17.17 14.92 2.33
N SER A 107 -17.78 16.06 2.65
CA SER A 107 -18.71 16.23 3.77
C SER A 107 -20.16 16.31 3.29
N ALA A 108 -20.49 15.71 2.15
CA ALA A 108 -21.84 15.72 1.62
C ALA A 108 -22.79 14.92 2.53
N PRO A 109 -24.03 15.40 2.76
CA PRO A 109 -25.00 14.67 3.57
C PRO A 109 -25.59 13.46 2.85
N HIS A 110 -25.39 13.36 1.53
CA HIS A 110 -25.89 12.31 0.66
C HIS A 110 -24.79 11.90 -0.33
N PRO A 111 -24.84 10.67 -0.87
CA PRO A 111 -23.94 10.26 -1.93
C PRO A 111 -23.97 11.24 -3.10
N ILE A 112 -22.80 11.47 -3.70
CA ILE A 112 -22.61 12.32 -4.89
C ILE A 112 -22.22 11.48 -6.11
N ILE A 113 -21.84 10.21 -5.92
CA ILE A 113 -21.55 9.27 -6.99
C ILE A 113 -22.61 8.17 -6.97
N HIS A 114 -23.44 8.15 -8.01
CA HIS A 114 -24.58 7.23 -8.17
C HIS A 114 -24.36 6.24 -9.33
N PRO A 115 -25.02 5.07 -9.34
CA PRO A 115 -24.94 4.09 -10.43
C PRO A 115 -25.26 4.70 -11.78
N ALA A 116 -26.34 5.48 -11.87
CA ALA A 116 -26.74 6.13 -13.13
C ALA A 116 -25.62 7.00 -13.73
N MET A 117 -24.90 7.75 -12.89
CA MET A 117 -23.75 8.55 -13.32
C MET A 117 -22.65 7.65 -13.88
N ILE A 118 -22.27 6.60 -13.16
CA ILE A 118 -21.22 5.66 -13.59
C ILE A 118 -21.62 4.92 -14.87
N GLU A 119 -22.88 4.52 -15.01
CA GLU A 119 -23.43 3.89 -16.21
C GLU A 119 -23.31 4.80 -17.45
N THR A 120 -23.44 6.13 -17.29
CA THR A 120 -23.19 7.05 -18.41
C THR A 120 -21.70 7.20 -18.76
N VAL A 121 -20.81 7.00 -17.79
CA VAL A 121 -19.36 7.17 -17.96
C VAL A 121 -18.72 5.93 -18.58
N MET A 122 -19.07 4.74 -18.10
CA MET A 122 -18.39 3.48 -18.45
C MET A 122 -18.35 3.16 -19.96
N PRO A 123 -19.39 3.41 -20.77
CA PRO A 123 -19.34 3.18 -22.22
C PRO A 123 -18.23 3.96 -22.93
N HIS A 124 -17.86 5.14 -22.41
CA HIS A 124 -16.80 5.98 -22.98
C HIS A 124 -15.38 5.57 -22.54
N ARG A 125 -15.26 4.56 -21.68
CA ARG A 125 -13.98 4.11 -21.14
C ARG A 125 -13.36 2.95 -21.90
N PHE A 126 -14.05 2.42 -22.92
CA PHE A 126 -13.58 1.33 -23.78
C PHE A 126 -13.12 0.10 -22.98
N GLY A 127 -13.88 -0.26 -21.94
CA GLY A 127 -13.59 -1.40 -21.06
C GLY A 127 -12.53 -1.15 -19.98
N ARG A 128 -11.94 0.04 -19.89
CA ARG A 128 -11.00 0.39 -18.80
C ARG A 128 -11.72 0.42 -17.45
N SER A 129 -11.14 -0.28 -16.48
CA SER A 129 -11.63 -0.32 -15.10
C SER A 129 -11.68 1.08 -14.46
N LEU A 130 -12.58 1.22 -13.49
CA LEU A 130 -12.70 2.38 -12.62
C LEU A 130 -12.63 1.91 -11.17
N PHE A 131 -11.64 2.37 -10.43
CA PHE A 131 -11.44 2.03 -9.03
C PHE A 131 -11.85 3.23 -8.15
N LEU A 132 -12.85 3.03 -7.31
CA LEU A 132 -13.44 4.01 -6.40
C LEU A 132 -13.03 3.66 -4.96
N ILE A 133 -12.53 4.66 -4.24
CA ILE A 133 -12.16 4.59 -2.82
C ILE A 133 -13.02 5.60 -2.06
N ASP A 134 -13.94 5.11 -1.23
CA ASP A 134 -14.87 5.95 -0.46
C ASP A 134 -14.41 6.07 1.00
N ILE A 135 -13.99 7.26 1.39
CA ILE A 135 -13.46 7.59 2.72
C ILE A 135 -14.50 8.42 3.51
N ALA A 136 -15.58 8.85 2.89
CA ALA A 136 -16.53 9.78 3.49
C ALA A 136 -17.48 9.10 4.49
N VAL A 137 -17.85 9.86 5.53
CA VAL A 137 -18.87 9.49 6.50
C VAL A 137 -19.77 10.72 6.74
N PRO A 138 -21.04 10.72 6.27
CA PRO A 138 -21.71 9.69 5.46
C PRO A 138 -21.02 9.42 4.10
N ARG A 139 -21.26 8.23 3.52
CA ARG A 139 -20.62 7.78 2.27
C ARG A 139 -20.93 8.69 1.08
N ASP A 140 -19.91 8.95 0.28
CA ASP A 140 -20.04 9.73 -0.96
C ASP A 140 -20.52 8.87 -2.13
N ILE A 141 -20.33 7.56 -2.06
CA ILE A 141 -20.54 6.65 -3.20
C ILE A 141 -21.58 5.60 -2.83
N GLU A 142 -22.61 5.47 -3.65
CA GLU A 142 -23.61 4.43 -3.48
C GLU A 142 -23.01 3.03 -3.69
N PRO A 143 -23.24 2.07 -2.78
CA PRO A 143 -22.68 0.72 -2.90
C PRO A 143 -23.06 -0.02 -4.20
N ALA A 144 -24.20 0.33 -4.80
CA ALA A 144 -24.72 -0.28 -6.03
C ALA A 144 -23.83 -0.02 -7.26
N VAL A 145 -22.91 0.96 -7.24
CA VAL A 145 -21.94 1.17 -8.35
C VAL A 145 -21.05 -0.06 -8.55
N ASN A 146 -20.87 -0.90 -7.53
CA ASN A 146 -20.02 -2.09 -7.60
C ASN A 146 -20.66 -3.23 -8.40
N ASP A 147 -21.96 -3.14 -8.71
CA ASP A 147 -22.68 -4.08 -9.57
C ASP A 147 -22.45 -3.79 -11.06
N ILE A 148 -21.83 -2.65 -11.39
CA ILE A 148 -21.44 -2.29 -12.76
C ILE A 148 -20.13 -3.00 -13.14
N ASP A 149 -20.07 -3.48 -14.38
CA ASP A 149 -18.89 -4.15 -14.92
C ASP A 149 -17.67 -3.23 -14.95
N ASN A 150 -16.50 -3.78 -14.58
CA ASN A 150 -15.22 -3.08 -14.48
C ASN A 150 -15.19 -1.90 -13.47
N VAL A 151 -16.19 -1.75 -12.62
CA VAL A 151 -16.19 -0.78 -11.51
C VAL A 151 -15.85 -1.50 -10.20
N TYR A 152 -14.94 -0.96 -9.43
CA TYR A 152 -14.50 -1.52 -8.16
C TYR A 152 -14.68 -0.46 -7.08
N LEU A 153 -15.50 -0.73 -6.06
CA LEU A 153 -15.69 0.18 -4.93
C LEU A 153 -15.21 -0.47 -3.65
N TYR A 154 -14.35 0.25 -2.93
CA TYR A 154 -13.86 -0.11 -1.61
C TYR A 154 -13.98 1.08 -0.66
N ASP A 155 -14.38 0.82 0.59
CA ASP A 155 -14.32 1.82 1.65
C ASP A 155 -13.03 1.74 2.44
N ILE A 156 -12.80 2.79 3.24
CA ILE A 156 -11.68 2.85 4.16
C ILE A 156 -11.64 1.66 5.12
N ASP A 157 -12.77 1.30 5.73
CA ASP A 157 -12.82 0.21 6.71
C ASP A 157 -12.34 -1.12 6.11
N PHE A 158 -12.66 -1.38 4.84
CA PHE A 158 -12.16 -2.57 4.15
C PHE A 158 -10.65 -2.53 3.93
N LEU A 159 -10.10 -1.41 3.47
CA LEU A 159 -8.66 -1.26 3.26
C LEU A 159 -7.90 -1.35 4.60
N GLU A 160 -8.46 -0.81 5.67
CA GLU A 160 -7.92 -0.93 7.03
C GLU A 160 -7.92 -2.38 7.53
N ARG A 161 -9.00 -3.15 7.31
CA ARG A 161 -9.04 -4.57 7.68
C ARG A 161 -7.95 -5.37 6.96
N ILE A 162 -7.73 -5.08 5.69
CA ILE A 162 -6.64 -5.69 4.94
C ILE A 162 -5.28 -5.29 5.52
N ALA A 163 -5.05 -3.99 5.75
CA ALA A 163 -3.80 -3.48 6.29
C ALA A 163 -3.50 -4.09 7.66
N ALA A 164 -4.50 -4.23 8.52
CA ALA A 164 -4.39 -4.88 9.82
C ALA A 164 -4.02 -6.36 9.69
N ARG A 165 -4.64 -7.10 8.77
CA ARG A 165 -4.29 -8.51 8.51
C ARG A 165 -2.84 -8.63 8.02
N ALA A 166 -2.40 -7.74 7.14
CA ALA A 166 -1.02 -7.72 6.65
C ALA A 166 0.01 -7.40 7.75
N ARG A 167 -0.33 -6.52 8.71
CA ARG A 167 0.51 -6.25 9.89
C ARG A 167 0.71 -7.49 10.76
N VAL A 168 -0.38 -8.18 11.10
CA VAL A 168 -0.33 -9.40 11.92
C VAL A 168 0.53 -10.48 11.25
N GLU A 169 0.40 -10.65 9.94
CA GLU A 169 1.23 -11.62 9.22
C GLU A 169 2.71 -11.22 9.22
N ARG A 170 3.01 -9.94 9.02
CA ARG A 170 4.38 -9.42 9.08
C ARG A 170 5.03 -9.64 10.46
N GLU A 171 4.30 -9.41 11.54
CA GLU A 171 4.77 -9.64 12.91
C GLU A 171 5.15 -11.12 13.14
N LYS A 172 4.35 -12.06 12.62
CA LYS A 172 4.67 -13.49 12.70
C LYS A 172 5.95 -13.84 11.93
N GLN A 173 6.14 -13.27 10.73
CA GLN A 173 7.34 -13.51 9.94
C GLN A 173 8.59 -12.94 10.61
N ILE A 174 8.50 -11.78 11.26
CA ILE A 174 9.61 -11.21 12.04
C ILE A 174 9.97 -12.13 13.21
N ALA A 175 8.98 -12.57 13.99
CA ALA A 175 9.22 -13.48 15.12
C ALA A 175 9.86 -14.81 14.68
N LEU A 176 9.48 -15.34 13.51
CA LEU A 176 10.11 -16.54 12.94
C LEU A 176 11.58 -16.27 12.57
N CYS A 177 11.86 -15.14 11.92
CA CYS A 177 13.23 -14.74 11.58
C CYS A 177 14.10 -14.54 12.83
N GLU A 178 13.57 -13.90 13.88
CA GLU A 178 14.27 -13.71 15.16
C GLU A 178 14.61 -15.07 15.81
N ALA A 179 13.65 -16.00 15.86
CA ALA A 179 13.90 -17.35 16.37
C ALA A 179 14.93 -18.13 15.54
N MET A 180 14.96 -17.94 14.22
CA MET A 180 15.98 -18.51 13.35
C MET A 180 17.37 -17.90 13.61
N ILE A 181 17.45 -16.59 13.80
CA ILE A 181 18.71 -15.90 14.12
C ILE A 181 19.25 -16.36 15.47
N GLU A 182 18.38 -16.42 16.50
CA GLU A 182 18.75 -16.90 17.84
C GLU A 182 19.28 -18.33 17.79
N ARG A 183 18.57 -19.23 17.09
CA ARG A 183 19.03 -20.60 16.87
C ARG A 183 20.36 -20.67 16.11
N HIS A 184 20.61 -19.80 15.14
CA HIS A 184 21.84 -19.79 14.36
C HIS A 184 23.04 -19.21 15.15
N ILE A 185 22.78 -18.30 16.08
CA ILE A 185 23.79 -17.78 17.03
C ILE A 185 24.15 -18.88 18.04
N ASP A 186 23.17 -19.62 18.56
CA ASP A 186 23.41 -20.74 19.47
C ASP A 186 24.18 -21.89 18.78
N GLU A 187 23.84 -22.23 17.54
CA GLU A 187 24.52 -23.28 16.76
C GLU A 187 25.98 -22.91 16.42
N LYS A 188 26.30 -21.62 16.22
CA LYS A 188 27.68 -21.15 15.95
C LYS A 188 28.47 -20.77 17.21
N GLY A 189 27.82 -20.60 18.36
CA GLY A 189 28.45 -20.32 19.65
C GLY A 189 29.25 -21.49 20.23
N ILE A 190 29.12 -22.70 19.68
CA ILE A 190 29.81 -23.91 20.15
C ILE A 190 31.17 -24.11 19.47
N GLU A 191 31.44 -23.49 18.32
CA GLU A 191 32.69 -23.70 17.56
C GLU A 191 33.86 -22.79 17.99
N ALA A 192 33.62 -21.81 18.87
CA ALA A 192 34.63 -20.81 19.29
C ALA A 192 35.24 -21.04 20.68
N LEU A 193 34.97 -22.15 21.38
CA LEU A 193 35.40 -22.36 22.78
C LEU A 193 36.06 -23.73 23.05
N ALA A 194 36.74 -24.33 22.08
CA ALA A 194 37.67 -25.42 22.36
C ALA A 194 39.09 -24.84 22.56
N PRO A 195 39.68 -24.86 23.77
CA PRO A 195 41.05 -24.42 23.97
C PRO A 195 42.00 -25.40 23.27
N GLU A 196 42.86 -24.90 22.37
CA GLU A 196 43.97 -25.69 21.83
C GLU A 196 44.87 -26.14 22.99
N ARG A 197 44.77 -27.43 23.35
CA ARG A 197 45.76 -28.07 24.22
C ARG A 197 47.04 -28.23 23.41
N GLY A 198 47.98 -27.31 23.60
CA GLY A 198 49.36 -27.47 23.13
C GLY A 198 49.98 -28.75 23.72
N PRO A 199 50.85 -29.45 22.98
CA PRO A 199 51.32 -30.76 23.39
C PRO A 199 52.24 -30.67 24.61
N ASP A 200 51.95 -31.56 25.55
CA ASP A 200 52.77 -31.95 26.69
C ASP A 200 54.19 -32.34 26.21
N ARG A 201 55.22 -31.65 26.74
CA ARG A 201 56.62 -32.05 26.58
C ARG A 201 57.25 -32.14 27.96
N GLY A 202 57.26 -33.36 28.47
CA GLY A 202 58.11 -33.77 29.58
C GLY A 202 59.59 -33.82 29.21
N GLU A 203 60.39 -33.73 30.27
CA GLU A 203 61.77 -34.19 30.45
C GLU A 203 62.93 -33.31 29.94
N LEU A 204 63.59 -32.67 30.93
CA LEU A 204 65.00 -32.29 30.93
C LEU A 204 65.84 -33.49 31.40
N PRO A 205 67.05 -33.68 30.84
CA PRO A 205 68.29 -33.55 31.63
C PRO A 205 69.38 -32.83 30.79
N GLY A 206 70.40 -32.13 31.28
CA GLY A 206 71.16 -32.14 32.53
C GLY A 206 72.65 -32.07 32.15
N THR A 207 73.34 -30.97 32.52
CA THR A 207 74.82 -30.79 32.70
C THR A 207 75.71 -30.92 31.43
N GLU A 208 76.78 -30.16 31.15
CA GLU A 208 77.74 -29.33 31.93
C GLU A 208 78.69 -28.52 30.95
N PRO A 209 79.84 -27.89 31.32
CA PRO A 209 80.06 -26.42 31.30
C PRO A 209 81.15 -25.84 30.32
N ILE A 210 81.11 -24.49 30.12
CA ILE A 210 82.15 -23.39 30.01
C ILE A 210 83.51 -23.72 29.30
N PRO A 211 84.18 -22.87 28.45
CA PRO A 211 84.54 -21.48 28.80
C PRO A 211 84.75 -20.38 27.74
N HIS A 212 84.93 -19.19 28.32
CA HIS A 212 85.21 -17.85 27.83
C HIS A 212 86.29 -17.67 26.75
N SER A 213 86.08 -16.67 25.90
CA SER A 213 87.03 -15.59 25.59
C SER A 213 86.27 -14.35 25.13
#